data_AF-A0A7C6KU23-F1
#
_entry.id   AF-A0A7C6KU23-F1
#
_cell.length_a   1.000
_cell.length_b   1.000
_cell.length_c   1.000
_cell.angle_alpha   90.00
_cell.angle_beta   90.00
_cell.angle_gamma   90.00
#
_symmetry.space_group_name_H-M   'P 1'
#
loop_
_entity.id
_entity.type
_entity.pdbx_description
1 polymer ?
#
loop_
_entity_poly.entity_id
_entity_poly.type
_entity_poly.pdbx_seq_one_letter_code
_entity_poly.pdbx_strand_id
1 'polypeptide(L)' 'MDLRTYKLLEFDKIKQNLADLTFSQLGRELAEELVPVTDFDLVKTSLEETT' A
#
# COMPACT_ATOMS: atom_id res chain seq x y z
N MET A 1 -11.04 0.14 9.49
CA MET A 1 -10.13 1.14 10.10
C MET A 1 -10.68 2.54 9.88
N ASP A 2 -10.25 3.53 10.67
CA ASP A 2 -10.75 4.90 10.65
C ASP A 2 -9.93 5.78 9.69
N LEU A 3 -10.59 6.52 8.79
CA LEU A 3 -9.97 7.46 7.85
C LEU A 3 -9.15 8.54 8.54
N ARG A 4 -9.53 8.95 9.76
CA ARG A 4 -8.78 9.93 10.56
C ARG A 4 -7.41 9.40 10.93
N THR A 5 -7.30 8.10 11.22
CA THR A 5 -6.05 7.44 11.53
C THR A 5 -5.13 7.41 10.31
N TYR A 6 -5.65 7.14 9.11
CA TYR A 6 -4.85 7.18 7.87
C TYR A 6 -4.30 8.55 7.57
N LYS A 7 -5.11 9.59 7.77
CA LYS A 7 -4.65 10.96 7.61
C LYS A 7 -3.57 11.33 8.63
N LEU A 8 -3.75 10.92 9.90
CA LEU A 8 -2.78 11.17 10.96
C LEU A 8 -1.45 10.46 10.69
N LEU A 9 -1.49 9.23 10.18
CA LEU A 9 -0.32 8.45 9.79
C LEU A 9 0.27 8.86 8.44
N GLU A 10 -0.32 9.85 7.78
CA GLU A 10 0.07 10.31 6.44
C GLU A 10 0.09 9.18 5.40
N PHE A 11 -0.81 8.21 5.52
CA PHE A 11 -0.83 7.01 4.69
C PHE A 11 -0.94 7.33 3.19
N ASP A 12 -1.68 8.37 2.83
CA ASP A 12 -1.78 8.85 1.44
C ASP A 12 -0.42 9.28 0.88
N LYS A 13 0.44 9.92 1.68
CA LYS A 13 1.80 10.32 1.25
C LYS A 13 2.69 9.12 1.03
N ILE A 14 2.58 8.11 1.90
CA ILE A 14 3.34 6.86 1.78
C ILE A 14 2.97 6.14 0.48
N LYS A 15 1.68 6.06 0.17
CA LYS A 15 1.20 5.48 -1.09
C LYS A 15 1.71 6.23 -2.30
N GLN A 16 1.67 7.57 -2.27
CA GLN A 16 2.20 8.38 -3.37
C GLN A 16 3.71 8.18 -3.57
N ASN A 17 4.48 8.16 -2.48
CA ASN A 17 5.92 7.85 -2.56
C ASN A 17 6.19 6.48 -3.18
N LEU A 18 5.38 5.46 -2.83
CA LEU A 18 5.50 4.13 -3.43
C LEU A 18 5.12 4.14 -4.91
N ALA A 19 4.00 4.77 -5.25
CA ALA A 19 3.48 4.89 -6.61
C ALA A 19 4.50 5.58 -7.55
N ASP A 20 5.24 6.56 -7.04
CA ASP A 20 6.31 7.24 -7.78
C ASP A 20 7.55 6.39 -8.06
N LEU A 21 7.75 5.31 -7.31
CA LEU A 21 8.84 4.35 -7.54
C LEU A 21 8.47 3.24 -8.52
N THR A 22 7.21 3.18 -8.94
CA THR A 22 6.76 2.17 -9.91
C THR A 22 7.18 2.53 -11.33
N PHE A 23 7.58 1.52 -12.11
CA PHE A 23 8.02 1.73 -13.49
C PHE A 23 6.84 1.88 -14.47
N SER A 24 5.71 1.23 -14.20
CA SER A 24 4.57 1.16 -15.11
C SER A 24 3.33 1.86 -14.54
N GLN A 25 2.48 2.35 -15.44
CA GLN A 25 1.18 2.93 -15.07
C GLN A 25 0.30 1.96 -14.27
N LEU A 26 0.31 0.68 -14.67
CA LEU A 26 -0.40 -0.38 -13.95
C LEU A 26 0.15 -0.54 -12.52
N GLY A 27 1.47 -0.50 -12.34
CA GLY A 27 2.09 -0.57 -11.02
C GLY A 27 1.72 0.63 -10.14
N ARG A 28 1.66 1.82 -10.74
CA ARG A 28 1.23 3.06 -10.07
C ARG A 28 -0.19 2.94 -9.55
N GLU A 29 -1.12 2.48 -10.39
CA GLU A 29 -2.52 2.26 -10.03
C GLU A 29 -2.65 1.26 -8.87
N LEU A 30 -1.96 0.13 -8.95
CA LEU A 30 -1.95 -0.88 -7.88
C LEU A 30 -1.43 -0.31 -6.55
N ALA A 31 -0.37 0.51 -6.58
CA ALA A 31 0.17 1.16 -5.38
C ALA A 31 -0.81 2.20 -4.79
N GLU A 32 -1.55 2.92 -5.64
CA GLU A 32 -2.55 3.90 -5.23
C GLU A 32 -3.84 3.27 -4.69
N GLU A 33 -4.12 2.02 -5.02
CA GLU A 33 -5.30 1.29 -4.52
C GLU A 33 -5.02 0.51 -3.22
N LEU A 34 -3.78 0.50 -2.73
CA LEU A 34 -3.42 -0.20 -1.49
C LEU A 34 -4.23 0.30 -0.29
N VAL A 35 -4.72 -0.66 0.47
CA VAL A 35 -5.42 -0.48 1.74
C VAL A 35 -4.80 -1.40 2.81
N PRO A 36 -4.72 -0.95 4.08
CA PRO A 36 -4.26 -1.80 5.16
C PRO A 36 -5.16 -3.02 5.35
N VAL A 37 -4.56 -4.20 5.40
CA VAL A 37 -5.27 -5.48 5.61
C VAL A 37 -4.92 -6.04 6.98
N THR A 38 -5.91 -6.62 7.65
CA THR A 38 -5.75 -7.27 8.98
C THR A 38 -5.64 -8.78 8.90
N ASP A 39 -5.89 -9.36 7.72
CA ASP A 39 -5.72 -10.80 7.47
C ASP A 39 -4.23 -11.13 7.41
N PHE A 40 -3.78 -11.94 8.36
CA PHE A 40 -2.39 -12.31 8.50
C PHE A 40 -1.89 -13.20 7.35
N ASP A 41 -2.70 -14.16 6.90
CA ASP A 41 -2.29 -15.11 5.86
C ASP A 41 -2.11 -14.40 4.52
N LEU A 42 -3.00 -13.44 4.21
CA LEU A 42 -2.85 -12.58 3.04
C LEU A 42 -1.55 -11.77 3.09
N VAL A 43 -1.27 -11.11 4.22
CA VAL A 43 -0.05 -10.31 4.40
C VAL A 43 1.20 -11.18 4.26
N LYS A 44 1.16 -12.40 4.83
CA LYS A 44 2.26 -13.36 4.73
C LYS A 44 2.56 -13.72 3.28
N THR A 45 1.54 -14.06 2.48
CA THR A 45 1.72 -14.37 1.06
C THR A 45 2.28 -13.17 0.28
N SER A 46 1.78 -11.96 0.51
CA SER A 46 2.31 -10.76 -0.17
C SER A 46 3.77 -10.43 0.18
N LEU A 47 4.25 -10.82 1.36
CA LEU A 47 5.65 -10.61 1.76
C LEU A 47 6.62 -11.59 1.09
N GLU A 48 6.17 -12.78 0.69
CA GLU A 48 7.01 -13.76 -0.01
C GLU A 48 7.55 -13.20 -1.34
N GLU A 49 6.81 -12.31 -1.99
CA GLU A 49 7.21 -11.64 -3.24
C GLU A 49 8.35 -10.61 -3.05
N THR A 50 8.75 -10.33 -1.81
CA THR A 50 9.77 -9.32 -1.47
C THR A 50 11.11 -9.91 -0.98
N THR A 51 11.23 -11.24 -0.90
CA THR A 51 12.43 -11.96 -0.42
C THR A 51 13.13 -12.72 -1.54
#